data_AF-A0A9N9JVI2-F1
#
_entry.id   AF-A0A9N9JVI2-F1
#
_cell.length_a   1.000
_cell.length_b   1.000
_cell.length_c   1.000
_cell.angle_alpha   90.00
_cell.angle_beta   90.00
_cell.angle_gamma   90.00
#
_symmetry.space_group_name_H-M   'P 1'
#
loop_
_entity.id
_entity.type
_entity.pdbx_description
1 polymer ?
#
loop_
_entity_poly.entity_id
_entity_poly.type
_entity_poly.pdbx_seq_one_letter_code
_entity_poly.pdbx_strand_id
1 'polypeptide(L)'
;YARILVEMVDRISEMSDLTLSLDGWMDVSNNSIYAFLLHKFENINEIINIEEFSSIRHTASNLLVAIINSLQNVSIDFSKIIAIVTDNPSVMIWLQKDISEKYQYVIVLRYIVDAIAKLESNNTTLGDIFAELLFIYKKLKSSEFEDFDYGLIDHAKNI
;
A
#
# COMPACT_ATOMS: atom_id res chain seq x y z
N TYR A 1 16.20 -18.64 10.46
CA TYR A 1 15.81 -17.78 9.34
C TYR A 1 14.91 -18.52 8.35
N ALA A 2 15.38 -19.57 7.67
CA ALA A 2 14.56 -20.33 6.71
C ALA A 2 13.22 -20.83 7.27
N ARG A 3 13.20 -21.37 8.51
CA ARG A 3 11.97 -21.82 9.15
C ARG A 3 10.94 -20.70 9.39
N ILE A 4 11.39 -19.51 9.81
CA ILE A 4 10.51 -18.36 10.06
C ILE A 4 9.89 -17.88 8.75
N LEU A 5 10.67 -17.87 7.66
CA LEU A 5 10.17 -17.53 6.33
C LEU A 5 9.13 -18.54 5.83
N VAL A 6 9.36 -19.85 6.04
CA VAL A 6 8.38 -20.87 5.66
C VAL A 6 7.08 -20.69 6.47
N GLU A 7 7.18 -20.54 7.79
CA GLU A 7 6.00 -20.29 8.65
C GLU A 7 5.24 -19.00 8.25
N MET A 8 5.96 -17.96 7.81
CA MET A 8 5.37 -16.72 7.29
C MET A 8 4.67 -16.96 5.95
N VAL A 9 5.31 -17.64 5.00
CA VAL A 9 4.73 -17.94 3.67
C VAL A 9 3.50 -18.82 3.82
N ASP A 10 3.55 -19.89 4.62
CA ASP A 10 2.42 -20.78 4.86
C ASP A 10 1.22 -19.97 5.40
N ARG A 11 1.47 -19.14 6.42
CA ARG A 11 0.45 -18.25 7.00
C ARG A 11 -0.17 -17.32 5.95
N ILE A 12 0.65 -16.65 5.14
CA ILE A 12 0.17 -15.66 4.17
C ILE A 12 -0.51 -16.32 2.97
N SER A 13 -0.05 -17.51 2.55
CA SER A 13 -0.53 -18.20 1.35
C SER A 13 -2.01 -18.58 1.41
N GLU A 14 -2.56 -18.77 2.62
CA GLU A 14 -3.98 -19.10 2.82
C GLU A 14 -4.88 -17.86 2.84
N MET A 15 -4.31 -16.66 2.89
CA MET A 15 -5.06 -15.42 3.06
C MET A 15 -5.67 -14.90 1.75
N SER A 16 -6.78 -14.19 1.89
CA SER A 16 -7.45 -13.35 0.88
C SER A 16 -7.59 -11.91 1.37
N ASP A 17 -8.09 -11.02 0.52
CA ASP A 17 -8.48 -9.66 0.90
C ASP A 17 -7.30 -8.83 1.42
N LEU A 18 -6.19 -8.93 0.69
CA LEU A 18 -4.91 -8.35 1.06
C LEU A 18 -4.75 -6.95 0.46
N THR A 19 -4.09 -6.08 1.20
CA THR A 19 -3.64 -4.78 0.71
C THR A 19 -2.14 -4.82 0.52
N LEU A 20 -1.65 -4.46 -0.67
CA LEU A 20 -0.22 -4.36 -0.95
C LEU A 20 0.19 -2.88 -0.91
N SER A 21 1.14 -2.54 -0.05
CA SER A 21 1.74 -1.21 0.01
C SER A 21 3.15 -1.25 -0.59
N LEU A 22 3.47 -0.22 -1.37
CA LEU A 22 4.77 -0.05 -2.01
C LEU A 22 5.41 1.21 -1.46
N ASP A 23 6.60 1.11 -0.89
CA ASP A 23 7.35 2.28 -0.43
C ASP A 23 8.72 2.33 -1.10
N GLY A 24 9.13 3.51 -1.54
CA GLY A 24 10.33 3.72 -2.32
C GLY A 24 11.22 4.79 -1.71
N TRP A 25 12.51 4.48 -1.54
CA TRP A 25 13.50 5.46 -1.10
C TRP A 25 14.79 5.34 -1.92
N MET A 26 15.58 6.41 -1.89
CA MET A 26 16.96 6.37 -2.40
C MET A 26 17.92 6.12 -1.24
N ASP A 27 18.85 5.18 -1.41
CA ASP A 27 19.93 4.97 -0.44
C ASP A 27 21.03 6.03 -0.56
N VAL A 28 22.04 5.93 0.31
CA VAL A 28 23.20 6.84 0.32
C VAL A 28 24.06 6.77 -0.94
N SER A 29 23.92 5.71 -1.72
CA SER A 29 24.63 5.48 -2.99
C SER A 29 23.78 5.90 -4.20
N ASN A 30 22.63 6.54 -3.97
CA ASN A 30 21.66 6.95 -4.99
C ASN A 30 21.04 5.76 -5.74
N ASN A 31 20.97 4.61 -5.08
CA ASN A 31 20.22 3.46 -5.55
C ASN A 31 18.76 3.60 -5.14
N SER A 32 17.83 3.32 -6.05
CA SER A 32 16.41 3.34 -5.75
C SER A 32 15.98 1.98 -5.23
N ILE A 33 15.53 1.93 -3.98
CA ILE A 33 15.11 0.72 -3.30
C ILE A 33 13.60 0.80 -3.09
N TYR A 34 12.91 -0.30 -3.34
CA TYR A 34 11.48 -0.44 -3.08
C TYR A 34 11.20 -1.60 -2.14
N ALA A 35 10.41 -1.33 -1.10
CA ALA A 35 9.85 -2.34 -0.23
C ALA A 35 8.40 -2.67 -0.62
N PHE A 36 8.07 -3.95 -0.54
CA PHE A 36 6.74 -4.50 -0.81
C PHE A 36 6.18 -5.02 0.50
N LEU A 37 5.13 -4.37 1.00
CA LEU A 37 4.51 -4.68 2.28
C LEU A 37 3.11 -5.23 2.06
N LEU A 38 2.80 -6.35 2.70
CA LEU A 38 1.50 -6.99 2.63
C LEU A 38 0.75 -6.76 3.94
N HIS A 39 -0.48 -6.31 3.81
CA HIS A 39 -1.36 -5.98 4.92
C HIS A 39 -2.63 -6.81 4.89
N LYS A 40 -3.06 -7.28 6.06
CA LYS A 40 -4.40 -7.85 6.29
C LYS A 40 -5.02 -7.21 7.53
N PHE A 41 -6.32 -6.95 7.45
CA PHE A 41 -7.14 -6.61 8.63
C PHE A 41 -6.96 -7.74 9.65
N GLU A 42 -6.58 -7.44 10.90
CA GLU A 42 -6.02 -8.35 11.95
C GLU A 42 -4.48 -8.28 12.18
N ASN A 43 -3.84 -7.14 11.92
CA ASN A 43 -2.44 -6.83 12.33
C ASN A 43 -1.32 -7.59 11.61
N ILE A 44 -1.57 -8.14 10.42
CA ILE A 44 -0.50 -8.71 9.62
C ILE A 44 0.09 -7.61 8.75
N ASN A 45 1.36 -7.30 8.98
CA ASN A 45 2.15 -6.31 8.25
C ASN A 45 3.50 -6.96 7.91
N GLU A 46 3.60 -7.59 6.75
CA GLU A 46 4.75 -8.41 6.39
C GLU A 46 5.49 -7.81 5.21
N ILE A 47 6.81 -7.65 5.34
CA ILE A 47 7.65 -7.26 4.21
C ILE A 47 7.91 -8.52 3.39
N ILE A 48 7.35 -8.58 2.19
CA ILE A 48 7.46 -9.76 1.32
C ILE A 48 8.66 -9.67 0.38
N ASN A 49 9.11 -8.45 0.05
CA ASN A 49 10.28 -8.23 -0.78
C ASN A 49 10.90 -6.85 -0.55
N ILE A 50 12.20 -6.74 -0.79
CA ILE A 50 12.93 -5.48 -0.94
C ILE A 50 13.79 -5.62 -2.18
N GLU A 51 13.58 -4.76 -3.17
CA GLU A 51 14.24 -4.86 -4.47
C GLU A 51 14.88 -3.54 -4.86
N GLU A 52 16.07 -3.63 -5.44
CA GLU A 52 16.86 -2.49 -5.92
C GLU A 52 16.61 -2.31 -7.42
N PHE A 53 16.13 -1.13 -7.81
CA PHE A 53 15.76 -0.82 -9.19
C PHE A 53 16.78 0.07 -9.91
N SER A 54 17.95 0.36 -9.34
CA SER A 54 18.89 1.34 -9.90
C SER A 54 19.39 1.00 -11.32
N SER A 55 19.47 -0.29 -11.63
CA SER A 55 19.95 -0.82 -12.92
C SER A 55 18.86 -0.93 -13.98
N ILE A 56 17.59 -0.85 -13.58
CA ILE A 56 16.41 -1.04 -14.42
C ILE A 56 15.66 0.30 -14.41
N ARG A 57 15.56 1.00 -15.54
CA ARG A 57 14.82 2.29 -15.59
C ARG A 57 13.50 2.15 -14.83
N HIS A 58 13.25 3.06 -13.88
CA HIS A 58 12.03 3.13 -13.06
C HIS A 58 10.81 3.37 -13.94
N THR A 59 10.35 2.33 -14.61
CA THR A 59 9.12 2.34 -15.40
C THR A 59 8.04 1.62 -14.62
N ALA A 60 6.80 2.06 -14.80
CA ALA A 60 5.62 1.40 -14.25
C ALA A 60 5.59 -0.10 -14.59
N SER A 61 5.98 -0.45 -15.82
CA SER A 61 5.98 -1.84 -16.28
C SER A 61 6.98 -2.72 -15.52
N ASN A 62 8.18 -2.20 -15.22
CA ASN A 62 9.18 -2.95 -14.46
C ASN A 62 8.73 -3.15 -12.99
N LEU A 63 8.13 -2.13 -12.38
CA LEU A 63 7.53 -2.25 -11.05
C LEU A 63 6.39 -3.25 -11.03
N LEU A 64 5.51 -3.26 -12.04
CA LEU A 64 4.41 -4.22 -12.12
C LEU A 64 4.92 -5.67 -12.21
N VAL A 65 5.97 -5.91 -13.00
CA VAL A 65 6.63 -7.23 -13.09
C VAL A 65 7.21 -7.62 -11.73
N ALA A 66 7.88 -6.71 -11.05
CA ALA A 66 8.43 -6.96 -9.72
C ALA A 66 7.34 -7.24 -8.67
N ILE A 67 6.21 -6.54 -8.70
CA ILE A 67 5.05 -6.84 -7.84
C ILE A 67 4.58 -8.28 -8.07
N ILE A 68 4.36 -8.67 -9.33
CA ILE A 68 3.87 -10.00 -9.67
C ILE A 68 4.85 -11.07 -9.20
N ASN A 69 6.15 -10.89 -9.45
CA ASN A 69 7.19 -11.81 -9.01
C ASN A 69 7.27 -11.90 -7.48
N SER A 70 7.16 -10.77 -6.78
CA SER A 70 7.19 -10.70 -5.32
C SER A 70 6.04 -11.49 -4.71
N LEU A 71 4.82 -11.36 -5.26
CA LEU A 71 3.65 -12.10 -4.81
C LEU A 71 3.77 -13.61 -5.10
N GLN A 72 4.27 -13.97 -6.28
CA GLN A 72 4.52 -15.37 -6.65
C GLN A 72 5.53 -16.05 -5.71
N ASN A 73 6.58 -15.34 -5.30
CA ASN A 73 7.60 -15.85 -4.37
C ASN A 73 7.03 -16.22 -3.00
N VAL A 74 5.94 -15.59 -2.58
CA VAL A 74 5.23 -15.90 -1.33
C VAL A 74 3.93 -16.69 -1.57
N SER A 75 3.78 -17.28 -2.76
CA SER A 75 2.61 -18.10 -3.16
C SER A 75 1.27 -17.36 -3.05
N ILE A 76 1.26 -16.05 -3.32
CA ILE A 76 0.05 -15.22 -3.39
C ILE A 76 -0.30 -14.97 -4.86
N ASP A 77 -1.55 -15.26 -5.21
CA ASP A 77 -2.12 -14.86 -6.48
C ASP A 77 -2.63 -13.42 -6.43
N PHE A 78 -2.48 -12.67 -7.52
CA PHE A 78 -2.91 -11.27 -7.61
C PHE A 78 -4.42 -11.09 -7.40
N SER A 79 -5.25 -12.11 -7.61
CA SER A 79 -6.69 -12.13 -7.29
C SER A 79 -7.00 -11.97 -5.81
N LYS A 80 -6.05 -12.27 -4.92
CA LYS A 80 -6.18 -12.09 -3.47
C LYS A 80 -5.91 -10.66 -3.01
N ILE A 81 -5.40 -9.81 -3.90
CA ILE A 81 -5.15 -8.39 -3.62
C ILE A 81 -6.43 -7.61 -3.91
N ILE A 82 -6.96 -6.90 -2.93
CA ILE A 82 -8.13 -6.03 -3.08
C ILE A 82 -7.76 -4.56 -3.17
N ALA A 83 -6.58 -4.19 -2.65
CA ALA A 83 -6.12 -2.81 -2.69
C ALA A 83 -4.60 -2.71 -2.86
N ILE A 84 -4.15 -1.65 -3.52
CA ILE A 84 -2.74 -1.31 -3.67
C ILE A 84 -2.53 0.14 -3.23
N VAL A 85 -1.58 0.36 -2.32
CA VAL A 85 -1.21 1.68 -1.81
C VAL A 85 0.18 2.03 -2.34
N THR A 86 0.31 3.16 -3.03
CA THR A 86 1.61 3.67 -3.48
C THR A 86 1.79 5.14 -3.14
N ASP A 87 3.04 5.59 -3.18
CA ASP A 87 3.37 7.02 -3.17
C ASP A 87 3.00 7.68 -4.50
N ASN A 88 3.19 9.00 -4.59
CA ASN A 88 2.75 9.81 -5.72
C ASN A 88 3.85 10.41 -6.66
N PRO A 89 5.01 9.77 -6.92
CA PRO A 89 5.88 10.18 -8.01
C PRO A 89 5.28 9.76 -9.36
N SER A 90 5.75 10.37 -10.46
CA SER A 90 5.19 10.14 -11.81
C SER A 90 5.18 8.67 -12.22
N VAL A 91 6.19 7.90 -11.81
CA VAL A 91 6.29 6.47 -12.11
C VAL A 91 5.15 5.68 -11.45
N MET A 92 4.81 6.00 -10.20
CA MET A 92 3.68 5.36 -9.53
C MET A 92 2.35 5.73 -10.12
N ILE A 93 2.16 6.97 -10.59
CA ILE A 93 0.91 7.34 -11.27
C ILE A 93 0.68 6.46 -12.51
N TRP A 94 1.75 6.16 -13.26
CA TRP A 94 1.67 5.23 -14.39
C TRP A 94 1.42 3.79 -13.93
N LEU A 95 2.06 3.33 -12.86
CA LEU A 95 1.80 2.00 -12.28
C LEU A 95 0.34 1.84 -11.83
N GLN A 96 -0.19 2.84 -11.13
CA GLN A 96 -1.59 2.91 -10.70
C GLN A 96 -2.53 2.78 -11.89
N LYS A 97 -2.21 3.43 -13.01
CA LYS A 97 -3.00 3.34 -14.25
C LYS A 97 -2.93 1.95 -14.85
N ASP A 98 -1.73 1.38 -14.99
CA ASP A 98 -1.52 0.03 -15.53
C ASP A 98 -2.28 -1.03 -14.69
N ILE A 99 -2.25 -0.90 -13.36
CA ILE A 99 -2.99 -1.77 -12.44
C ILE A 99 -4.49 -1.59 -12.61
N SER A 100 -4.99 -0.35 -12.63
CA SER A 100 -6.44 -0.08 -12.75
C SER A 100 -7.00 -0.59 -14.08
N GLU A 101 -6.21 -0.53 -15.16
CA GLU A 101 -6.61 -1.05 -16.47
C GLU A 101 -6.63 -2.59 -16.50
N LYS A 102 -5.64 -3.24 -15.89
CA LYS A 102 -5.47 -4.70 -15.94
C LYS A 102 -6.26 -5.46 -14.87
N TYR A 103 -6.43 -4.86 -13.70
CA TYR A 103 -7.01 -5.48 -12.51
C TYR A 103 -8.12 -4.57 -11.96
N GLN A 104 -9.24 -4.48 -12.67
CA GLN A 104 -10.35 -3.57 -12.36
C GLN A 104 -11.01 -3.78 -10.99
N TYR A 105 -10.81 -4.95 -10.38
CA TYR A 105 -11.29 -5.26 -9.03
C TYR A 105 -10.38 -4.70 -7.92
N VAL A 106 -9.18 -4.23 -8.26
CA VAL A 106 -8.21 -3.71 -7.29
C VAL A 106 -8.43 -2.21 -7.07
N ILE A 107 -8.60 -1.84 -5.81
CA ILE A 107 -8.71 -0.45 -5.39
C ILE A 107 -7.31 0.16 -5.28
N VAL A 108 -7.03 1.16 -6.09
CA VAL A 108 -5.77 1.88 -6.03
C VAL A 108 -5.90 3.09 -5.09
N LEU A 109 -5.06 3.11 -4.05
CA LEU A 109 -5.04 4.10 -2.99
C LEU A 109 -3.71 4.86 -2.99
N ARG A 110 -3.75 6.09 -2.47
CA ARG A 110 -2.55 6.92 -2.21
C ARG A 110 -2.24 6.87 -0.72
N TYR A 111 -0.96 6.95 -0.34
CA TYR A 111 -0.61 7.10 1.07
C TYR A 111 -1.25 8.35 1.67
N ILE A 112 -1.77 8.20 2.90
CA ILE A 112 -2.32 9.32 3.65
C ILE A 112 -1.25 10.36 3.97
N VAL A 113 0.01 9.94 4.13
CA VAL A 113 1.15 10.86 4.36
C VAL A 113 1.34 11.79 3.17
N ASP A 114 1.23 11.29 1.93
CA ASP A 114 1.28 12.13 0.73
C ASP A 114 0.07 13.06 0.63
N ALA A 115 -1.11 12.59 1.06
CA ALA A 115 -2.31 13.42 1.12
C ALA A 115 -2.13 14.56 2.15
N ILE A 116 -1.59 14.26 3.32
CA ILE A 116 -1.31 15.22 4.39
C ILE A 116 -0.16 16.17 3.99
N ALA A 117 0.94 15.68 3.43
CA ALA A 117 2.06 16.50 3.00
C ALA A 117 1.67 17.47 1.87
N LYS A 118 0.74 17.08 0.97
CA LYS A 118 0.12 18.03 0.02
C LYS A 118 -0.69 19.11 0.72
N LEU A 119 -1.29 18.77 1.86
CA LEU A 119 -1.95 19.71 2.76
C LEU A 119 -0.96 20.40 3.72
N GLU A 120 0.34 20.21 3.59
CA GLU A 120 1.39 20.97 4.28
C GLU A 120 2.21 21.82 3.30
N SER A 121 1.62 22.15 2.14
CA SER A 121 2.19 23.22 1.31
C SER A 121 2.18 24.53 2.11
N ASN A 122 3.11 25.46 1.85
CA ASN A 122 3.28 26.71 2.63
C ASN A 122 1.99 27.57 2.80
N ASN A 123 0.92 27.27 2.05
CA ASN A 123 -0.35 27.97 2.10
C ASN A 123 -1.46 27.18 2.82
N THR A 124 -1.20 25.96 3.27
CA THR A 124 -2.22 25.11 3.86
C THR A 124 -2.17 25.23 5.37
N THR A 125 -3.30 25.56 5.97
CA THR A 125 -3.43 25.71 7.41
C THR A 125 -3.79 24.37 8.05
N LEU A 126 -3.53 24.25 9.37
CA LEU A 126 -4.02 23.12 10.15
C LEU A 126 -5.55 22.92 9.99
N GLY A 127 -6.31 24.00 9.81
CA GLY A 127 -7.75 23.95 9.55
C GLY A 127 -8.12 23.27 8.23
N ASP A 128 -7.32 23.45 7.18
CA ASP A 128 -7.52 22.80 5.88
C ASP A 128 -7.22 21.30 5.96
N ILE A 129 -6.19 20.92 6.73
CA ILE A 129 -5.88 19.50 7.03
C ILE A 129 -7.08 18.85 7.75
N PHE A 130 -7.59 19.48 8.82
CA PHE A 130 -8.75 18.97 9.55
C PHE A 130 -10.02 18.91 8.69
N ALA A 131 -10.23 19.86 7.79
CA ALA A 131 -11.36 19.87 6.87
C ALA A 131 -11.31 18.68 5.89
N GLU A 132 -10.14 18.39 5.33
CA GLU A 132 -9.96 17.25 4.42
C GLU A 132 -10.11 15.91 5.16
N LEU A 133 -9.55 15.78 6.37
CA LEU A 133 -9.75 14.59 7.21
C LEU A 133 -11.23 14.37 7.55
N LEU A 134 -11.97 15.43 7.87
CA LEU A 134 -13.42 15.37 8.11
C LEU A 134 -14.19 15.02 6.83
N PHE A 135 -13.74 15.49 5.67
CA PHE A 135 -14.33 15.15 4.38
C PHE A 135 -14.13 13.66 4.06
N ILE A 136 -12.90 13.15 4.20
CA ILE A 136 -12.57 11.73 4.04
C ILE A 136 -13.39 10.90 5.02
N TYR A 137 -13.45 11.27 6.30
CA TYR A 137 -14.27 10.59 7.31
C TYR A 137 -15.75 10.55 6.92
N LYS A 138 -16.32 11.67 6.46
CA LYS A 138 -17.72 11.71 6.02
C LYS A 138 -17.96 10.82 4.81
N LYS A 139 -17.02 10.83 3.85
CA LYS A 139 -17.09 10.00 2.64
C LYS A 139 -16.98 8.51 2.99
N LEU A 140 -16.11 8.16 3.94
CA LEU A 140 -16.01 6.82 4.48
C LEU A 140 -17.32 6.43 5.20
N LYS A 141 -17.88 7.32 6.02
CA LYS A 141 -19.13 7.05 6.75
C LYS A 141 -20.38 6.98 5.86
N SER A 142 -20.41 7.71 4.75
CA SER A 142 -21.53 7.71 3.79
C SER A 142 -21.45 6.58 2.77
N SER A 143 -20.26 6.02 2.57
CA SER A 143 -20.11 4.75 1.89
C SER A 143 -20.52 3.70 2.91
N GLU A 144 -21.55 2.90 2.63
CA GLU A 144 -21.92 1.79 3.50
C GLU A 144 -20.78 0.76 3.52
N PHE A 145 -19.79 0.98 4.38
CA PHE A 145 -18.91 -0.07 4.86
C PHE A 145 -19.71 -0.82 5.92
N GLU A 146 -20.53 -1.77 5.47
CA GLU A 146 -20.97 -2.85 6.34
C GLU A 146 -19.69 -3.53 6.87
N ASP A 147 -19.57 -3.58 8.19
CA ASP A 147 -18.50 -4.21 8.98
C ASP A 147 -17.13 -3.48 9.05
N PHE A 148 -17.10 -2.33 9.73
CA PHE A 148 -15.90 -1.93 10.47
C PHE A 148 -15.92 -2.57 11.87
N ASP A 149 -14.95 -3.45 12.14
CA ASP A 149 -14.72 -4.06 13.45
C ASP A 149 -14.56 -3.00 14.55
N TYR A 150 -15.43 -3.09 15.55
CA TYR A 150 -15.50 -2.20 16.71
C TYR A 150 -14.18 -2.10 17.49
N GLY A 151 -13.24 -3.04 17.30
CA GLY A 151 -11.92 -3.02 17.92
C GLY A 151 -11.07 -1.77 17.57
N LEU A 152 -11.20 -1.21 16.37
CA LEU A 152 -10.40 -0.05 15.96
C LEU A 152 -10.86 1.25 16.64
N ILE A 153 -12.16 1.37 16.90
CA ILE A 153 -12.77 2.52 17.59
C ILE A 153 -12.40 2.50 19.08
N ASP A 154 -12.37 1.32 19.69
CA ASP A 154 -11.98 1.18 21.10
C ASP A 154 -10.49 1.41 21.32
N HIS A 155 -9.62 1.06 20.37
CA HIS A 155 -8.20 1.41 20.47
C HIS A 155 -7.98 2.92 20.38
N ALA A 156 -8.66 3.61 19.45
CA ALA A 156 -8.55 5.06 19.27
C ALA A 156 -9.10 5.90 20.44
N LYS A 157 -10.01 5.35 21.25
CA LYS A 157 -10.53 6.00 22.47
C LYS A 157 -9.63 5.86 23.68
N ASN A 158 -8.69 4.92 23.65
CA ASN A 158 -7.83 4.57 24.77
C ASN A 158 -6.37 5.06 24.60
N ILE A 159 -6.12 5.90 23.60
CA ILE A 159 -4.88 6.66 23.40
C ILE A 159 -5.14 8.15 23.70
#